data_AF-A0A5J4STD2-F1
#
_entry.id   AF-A0A5J4STD2-F1
#
_cell.length_a   1.000
_cell.length_b   1.000
_cell.length_c   1.000
_cell.angle_alpha   90.00
_cell.angle_beta   90.00
_cell.angle_gamma   90.00
#
_symmetry.space_group_name_H-M   'P 1'
#
loop_
_entity.id
_entity.type
_entity.pdbx_description
1 polymer ?
#
loop_
_entity_poly.entity_id
_entity_poly.type
_entity_poly.pdbx_seq_one_letter_code
_entity_poly.pdbx_strand_id
1 'polypeptide(L)'
;MIANFYRHEMRKQRQRNRIFKLFFIVSMYNIFYQMTLKSRVLNCSNSFEAAEKTATLMNMIFPDKDISPREFIHDRNEVSNEVIQEYESYKSLLSYCETAGVSRRTLEAFCNKELYEKSIFILPFDHFYYETYLGAILDYLNGITTIENMKSNFFEISLFTKGKKAANLCRFRKAMIKIELLINEILGKQIERQESLSSQSHNHHIRYN
;
A
#
# COMPACT_ATOMS: atom_id res chain seq x y z
N MET A 1 -39.49 5.49 -12.05
CA MET A 1 -38.64 6.52 -11.40
C MET A 1 -37.86 5.93 -10.21
N ILE A 2 -38.53 5.25 -9.29
CA ILE A 2 -37.94 4.60 -8.09
C ILE A 2 -36.83 3.58 -8.44
N ALA A 3 -37.02 2.70 -9.42
CA ALA A 3 -36.01 1.72 -9.84
C ALA A 3 -34.73 2.34 -10.44
N ASN A 4 -34.80 3.56 -10.99
CA ASN A 4 -33.61 4.26 -11.51
C ASN A 4 -32.83 4.93 -10.38
N PHE A 5 -33.53 5.45 -9.37
CA PHE A 5 -32.93 5.98 -8.15
C PHE A 5 -32.17 4.89 -7.38
N TYR A 6 -32.80 3.74 -7.12
CA TYR A 6 -32.13 2.62 -6.44
C TYR A 6 -30.90 2.09 -7.21
N ARG A 7 -30.98 1.99 -8.54
CA ARG A 7 -29.83 1.58 -9.36
C ARG A 7 -28.67 2.56 -9.27
N HIS A 8 -28.96 3.86 -9.18
CA HIS A 8 -27.95 4.90 -9.04
C HIS A 8 -27.24 4.84 -7.68
N GLU A 9 -27.99 4.71 -6.59
CA GLU A 9 -27.43 4.61 -5.24
C GLU A 9 -26.59 3.33 -5.05
N MET A 10 -27.06 2.20 -5.59
CA MET A 10 -26.28 0.95 -5.56
C MET A 10 -24.96 1.06 -6.33
N ARG A 11 -24.93 1.78 -7.45
CA ARG A 11 -23.70 2.02 -8.21
C ARG A 11 -22.71 2.90 -7.42
N LYS A 12 -23.21 3.98 -6.81
CA LYS A 12 -22.40 4.84 -5.93
C LYS A 12 -21.83 4.06 -4.75
N GLN A 13 -22.63 3.23 -4.10
CA GLN A 13 -22.16 2.42 -2.98
C GLN A 13 -21.09 1.42 -3.39
N ARG A 14 -21.26 0.75 -4.55
CA ARG A 14 -20.22 -0.15 -5.09
C ARG A 14 -18.92 0.59 -5.38
N GLN A 15 -19.00 1.79 -5.95
CA GLN A 15 -17.83 2.62 -6.20
C GLN A 15 -17.13 3.01 -4.90
N ARG A 16 -17.88 3.47 -3.88
CA ARG A 16 -17.35 3.78 -2.54
C ARG A 16 -16.63 2.58 -1.93
N ASN A 17 -17.28 1.42 -1.89
CA ASN A 17 -16.70 0.19 -1.34
C ASN A 17 -15.43 -0.22 -2.09
N ARG A 18 -15.42 -0.09 -3.42
CA ARG A 18 -14.25 -0.38 -4.25
C ARG A 18 -13.07 0.55 -3.93
N ILE A 19 -13.31 1.86 -3.86
CA ILE A 19 -12.26 2.82 -3.51
C ILE A 19 -11.77 2.60 -2.07
N PHE A 20 -12.68 2.33 -1.13
CA PHE A 20 -12.33 2.05 0.26
C PHE A 20 -11.42 0.82 0.39
N LYS A 21 -11.79 -0.26 -0.29
CA LYS A 21 -10.96 -1.47 -0.37
C LYS A 21 -9.56 -1.18 -0.93
N LEU A 22 -9.48 -0.40 -2.02
CA LEU A 22 -8.19 -0.03 -2.61
C LEU A 22 -7.35 0.85 -1.68
N PHE A 23 -7.97 1.86 -1.06
CA PHE A 23 -7.31 2.70 -0.06
C PHE A 23 -6.70 1.82 1.05
N PHE A 24 -7.52 0.94 1.63
CA PHE A 24 -7.08 0.05 2.69
C PHE A 24 -5.91 -0.86 2.25
N ILE A 25 -5.99 -1.49 1.07
CA ILE A 25 -4.90 -2.34 0.55
C ILE A 25 -3.60 -1.52 0.36
N VAL A 26 -3.70 -0.32 -0.21
CA VAL A 26 -2.53 0.54 -0.46
C VAL A 26 -1.91 1.03 0.85
N SER A 27 -2.72 1.46 1.82
CA SER A 27 -2.26 1.85 3.16
C SER A 27 -1.55 0.70 3.87
N MET A 28 -2.16 -0.50 3.82
CA MET A 28 -1.57 -1.70 4.43
C MET A 28 -0.25 -2.09 3.77
N TYR A 29 -0.16 -1.97 2.44
CA TYR A 29 1.10 -2.19 1.74
C TYR A 29 2.16 -1.14 2.11
N ASN A 30 1.78 0.13 2.22
CA ASN A 30 2.71 1.20 2.60
C ASN A 30 3.31 0.91 3.99
N ILE A 31 2.48 0.56 4.96
CA ILE A 31 2.93 0.18 6.31
C ILE A 31 3.84 -1.07 6.26
N PHE A 32 3.43 -2.11 5.53
CA PHE A 32 4.24 -3.32 5.38
C PHE A 32 5.60 -3.04 4.72
N TYR A 33 5.63 -2.14 3.73
CA TYR A 33 6.83 -1.71 3.05
C TYR A 33 7.76 -0.95 4.00
N GLN A 34 7.25 0.04 4.74
CA GLN A 34 8.05 0.80 5.73
C GLN A 34 8.64 -0.12 6.80
N MET A 35 7.82 -0.99 7.37
CA MET A 35 8.24 -1.96 8.38
C MET A 35 9.36 -2.86 7.85
N THR A 36 9.22 -3.36 6.61
CA THR A 36 10.24 -4.20 5.99
C THR A 36 11.51 -3.40 5.68
N LEU A 37 11.37 -2.15 5.23
CA LEU A 37 12.51 -1.27 4.96
C LEU A 37 13.30 -1.01 6.24
N LYS A 38 12.64 -0.61 7.33
CA LYS A 38 13.28 -0.36 8.63
C LYS A 38 13.91 -1.62 9.23
N SER A 39 13.24 -2.76 9.11
CA SER A 39 13.80 -4.05 9.50
C SER A 39 15.09 -4.38 8.72
N ARG A 40 15.16 -4.04 7.43
CA ARG A 40 16.41 -4.18 6.65
C ARG A 40 17.48 -3.19 7.11
N VAL A 41 17.12 -1.94 7.39
CA VAL A 41 18.05 -0.92 7.91
C VAL A 41 18.70 -1.39 9.22
N LEU A 42 17.93 -1.98 10.15
CA LEU A 42 18.45 -2.53 11.41
C LEU A 42 19.60 -3.54 11.20
N ASN A 43 19.53 -4.31 10.12
CA ASN A 43 20.50 -5.34 9.79
C ASN A 43 21.71 -4.80 9.00
N CYS A 44 21.67 -3.56 8.55
CA CYS A 44 22.80 -2.90 7.90
C CYS A 44 23.65 -2.19 8.94
N SER A 45 24.96 -2.44 8.98
CA SER A 45 25.88 -1.48 9.60
C SER A 45 26.02 -0.28 8.67
N ASN A 46 25.98 0.94 9.20
CA ASN A 46 26.37 2.11 8.44
C ASN A 46 27.57 2.79 9.09
N SER A 47 28.65 2.93 8.31
CA SER A 47 29.82 3.66 8.74
C SER A 47 29.63 5.15 8.53
N PHE A 48 30.37 5.97 9.27
CA PHE A 48 30.41 7.41 9.04
C PHE A 48 30.83 7.76 7.60
N GLU A 49 31.78 7.01 7.04
CA GLU A 49 32.18 7.18 5.64
C GLU A 49 31.02 6.93 4.65
N ALA A 50 30.20 5.91 4.89
CA ALA A 50 29.01 5.66 4.07
C ALA A 50 27.99 6.79 4.23
N ALA A 51 27.80 7.27 5.46
CA ALA A 51 26.91 8.39 5.76
C ALA A 51 27.37 9.70 5.09
N GLU A 52 28.67 9.98 5.05
CA GLU A 52 29.24 11.12 4.32
C GLU A 52 28.98 11.03 2.82
N LYS A 53 29.17 9.85 2.22
CA LYS A 53 28.88 9.62 0.79
C LYS A 53 27.39 9.85 0.49
N THR A 54 26.50 9.36 1.36
CA THR A 54 25.05 9.59 1.22
C THR A 54 24.68 11.05 1.41
N ALA A 55 25.20 11.73 2.42
CA ALA A 55 24.97 13.16 2.65
C ALA A 55 25.47 14.01 1.48
N THR A 56 26.65 13.68 0.94
CA THR A 56 27.21 14.35 -0.24
C THR A 56 26.29 14.19 -1.45
N LEU A 57 25.81 12.97 -1.72
CA LEU A 57 24.84 12.72 -2.79
C LEU A 57 23.53 13.49 -2.55
N MET A 58 23.01 13.46 -1.32
CA MET A 58 21.74 14.12 -1.00
C MET A 58 21.86 15.64 -1.07
N ASN A 59 22.99 16.23 -0.68
CA ASN A 59 23.26 17.66 -0.86
C ASN A 59 23.43 18.05 -2.33
N MET A 60 23.91 17.15 -3.20
CA MET A 60 23.88 17.41 -4.65
C MET A 60 22.44 17.46 -5.20
N ILE A 61 21.56 16.59 -4.69
CA ILE A 61 20.16 16.52 -5.13
C ILE A 61 19.33 17.65 -4.48
N PHE A 62 19.62 17.96 -3.22
CA PHE A 62 18.90 18.91 -2.38
C PHE A 62 19.86 19.95 -1.76
N PRO A 63 20.41 20.87 -2.57
CA PRO A 63 21.45 21.81 -2.11
C PRO A 63 21.00 22.77 -1.01
N ASP A 64 19.70 22.97 -0.84
CA ASP A 64 19.14 23.93 0.14
C ASP A 64 18.84 23.28 1.51
N LYS A 65 19.11 21.98 1.69
CA LYS A 65 18.71 21.22 2.88
C LYS A 65 19.82 21.04 3.91
N ASP A 66 21.05 21.48 3.62
CA ASP A 66 22.27 21.30 4.44
C ASP A 66 22.28 20.00 5.25
N ILE A 67 22.22 18.88 4.52
CA ILE A 67 22.00 17.56 5.08
C ILE A 67 23.30 17.06 5.71
N SER A 68 23.24 16.74 7.00
CA SER A 68 24.38 16.27 7.76
C SER A 68 24.59 14.75 7.59
N PRO A 69 25.85 14.25 7.52
CA PRO A 69 26.13 12.82 7.63
C PRO A 69 25.51 12.17 8.87
N ARG A 70 25.37 12.91 9.98
CA ARG A 70 24.76 12.39 11.21
C ARG A 70 23.30 11.96 11.02
N GLU A 71 22.56 12.58 10.09
CA GLU A 71 21.18 12.21 9.78
C GLU A 71 21.05 10.83 9.14
N PHE A 72 22.14 10.30 8.59
CA PHE A 72 22.16 8.95 8.02
C PHE A 72 22.67 7.91 9.01
N ILE A 73 23.37 8.30 10.07
CA ILE A 73 23.77 7.40 11.16
C ILE A 73 22.55 7.04 11.98
N HIS A 74 22.21 5.75 12.04
CA HIS A 74 21.05 5.29 12.78
C HIS A 74 21.46 4.68 14.13
N ASP A 75 20.73 5.02 15.19
CA ASP A 75 20.79 4.28 16.44
C ASP A 75 19.95 3.01 16.29
N ARG A 76 20.58 1.85 16.49
CA ARG A 76 19.90 0.55 16.37
C ARG A 76 18.78 0.38 17.38
N ASN A 77 18.89 0.96 18.58
CA ASN A 77 17.84 0.87 19.59
C ASN A 77 16.62 1.69 19.18
N GLU A 78 16.83 2.90 18.63
CA GLU A 78 15.74 3.74 18.12
C GLU A 78 15.03 3.06 16.94
N VAL A 79 15.79 2.60 15.93
CA VAL A 79 15.23 1.89 14.78
C VAL A 79 14.51 0.61 15.21
N SER A 80 15.04 -0.12 16.19
CA SER A 80 14.37 -1.32 16.72
C SER A 80 13.02 -0.99 17.36
N ASN A 81 12.94 0.08 18.15
CA ASN A 81 11.69 0.52 18.77
C ASN A 81 10.66 0.94 17.71
N GLU A 82 11.09 1.66 16.68
CA GLU A 82 10.22 2.04 15.56
C GLU A 82 9.66 0.82 14.81
N VAL A 83 10.51 -0.18 14.52
CA VAL A 83 10.07 -1.42 13.87
C VAL A 83 9.01 -2.15 14.69
N ILE A 84 9.18 -2.20 16.02
CA ILE A 84 8.20 -2.81 16.92
C ILE A 84 6.87 -2.02 16.87
N GLN A 85 6.92 -0.70 16.92
CA GLN A 85 5.72 0.15 16.85
C GLN A 85 4.98 0.01 15.51
N GLU A 86 5.70 -0.05 14.40
CA GLU A 86 5.11 -0.26 13.07
C GLU A 86 4.49 -1.65 12.94
N TYR A 87 5.13 -2.68 13.51
CA TYR A 87 4.60 -4.04 13.51
C TYR A 87 3.30 -4.15 14.33
N GLU A 88 3.24 -3.52 15.50
CA GLU A 88 2.01 -3.47 16.31
C GLU A 88 0.90 -2.66 15.62
N SER A 89 1.25 -1.55 14.96
CA SER A 89 0.30 -0.77 14.14
C SER A 89 -0.24 -1.60 12.97
N TYR A 90 0.63 -2.34 12.28
CA TYR A 90 0.25 -3.24 11.19
C TYR A 90 -0.69 -4.35 11.68
N LYS A 91 -0.38 -5.00 12.81
CA LYS A 91 -1.26 -6.00 13.43
C LYS A 91 -2.62 -5.43 13.81
N SER A 92 -2.65 -4.25 14.40
CA SER A 92 -3.89 -3.57 14.77
C SER A 92 -4.75 -3.29 13.54
N LEU A 93 -4.15 -2.80 12.45
CA LEU A 93 -4.89 -2.54 11.22
C LEU A 93 -5.34 -3.82 10.50
N LEU A 94 -4.58 -4.91 10.62
CA LEU A 94 -5.00 -6.21 10.11
C LEU A 94 -6.32 -6.69 10.72
N SER A 95 -6.69 -6.30 11.95
CA SER A 95 -7.99 -6.70 12.51
C SER A 95 -9.19 -6.07 11.77
N TYR A 96 -8.97 -5.03 10.97
CA TYR A 96 -10.01 -4.35 10.20
C TYR A 96 -10.08 -4.79 8.72
N CYS A 97 -9.24 -5.74 8.29
CA CYS A 97 -9.18 -6.13 6.89
C CYS A 97 -10.50 -6.74 6.37
N GLU A 98 -11.22 -7.46 7.21
CA GLU A 98 -12.52 -8.05 6.87
C GLU A 98 -13.58 -6.98 6.63
N THR A 99 -13.52 -5.86 7.37
CA THR A 99 -14.38 -4.68 7.14
C THR A 99 -14.14 -4.07 5.76
N ALA A 100 -12.92 -4.16 5.23
CA ALA A 100 -12.56 -3.74 3.87
C ALA A 100 -12.90 -4.79 2.79
N GLY A 101 -13.46 -5.94 3.16
CA GLY A 101 -13.81 -7.02 2.23
C GLY A 101 -12.58 -7.73 1.65
N VAL A 102 -11.51 -7.86 2.43
CA VAL A 102 -10.29 -8.59 2.09
C VAL A 102 -9.89 -9.44 3.28
N SER A 103 -9.70 -10.74 3.09
CA SER A 103 -9.22 -11.59 4.19
C SER A 103 -7.78 -11.24 4.56
N ARG A 104 -7.43 -11.40 5.83
CA ARG A 104 -6.05 -11.21 6.33
C ARG A 104 -5.04 -11.97 5.49
N ARG A 105 -5.33 -13.25 5.20
CA ARG A 105 -4.47 -14.14 4.41
C ARG A 105 -4.26 -13.62 2.99
N THR A 106 -5.28 -13.06 2.37
CA THR A 106 -5.20 -12.46 1.02
C THR A 106 -4.32 -11.22 1.05
N LEU A 107 -4.51 -10.34 2.03
CA LEU A 107 -3.76 -9.10 2.16
C LEU A 107 -2.28 -9.35 2.43
N GLU A 108 -1.95 -10.26 3.34
CA GLU A 108 -0.56 -10.65 3.63
C GLU A 108 0.11 -11.27 2.40
N ALA A 109 -0.61 -12.13 1.65
CA ALA A 109 -0.11 -12.69 0.40
C ALA A 109 0.13 -11.61 -0.67
N PHE A 110 -0.76 -10.61 -0.76
CA PHE A 110 -0.57 -9.46 -1.65
C PHE A 110 0.68 -8.67 -1.29
N CYS A 111 0.86 -8.32 -0.02
CA CYS A 111 2.01 -7.53 0.43
C CYS A 111 3.34 -8.25 0.15
N ASN A 112 3.40 -9.56 0.41
CA ASN A 112 4.58 -10.37 0.11
C ASN A 112 4.85 -10.47 -1.39
N LYS A 113 3.81 -10.75 -2.20
CA LYS A 113 3.95 -10.87 -3.65
C LYS A 113 4.41 -9.55 -4.29
N GLU A 114 3.83 -8.43 -3.84
CA GLU A 114 4.22 -7.12 -4.34
C GLU A 114 5.69 -6.79 -3.99
N LEU A 115 6.11 -7.04 -2.74
CA LEU A 115 7.45 -6.68 -2.27
C LEU A 115 8.57 -7.59 -2.81
N TYR A 116 8.34 -8.90 -2.89
CA TYR A 116 9.41 -9.88 -3.12
C TYR A 116 9.42 -10.45 -4.54
N GLU A 117 8.28 -10.52 -5.23
CA GLU A 117 8.21 -11.11 -6.57
C GLU A 117 8.40 -10.08 -7.70
N LYS A 118 8.96 -8.89 -7.38
CA LYS A 118 9.20 -7.78 -8.32
C LYS A 118 7.96 -7.43 -9.14
N SER A 119 6.82 -7.40 -8.49
CA SER A 119 5.65 -6.77 -9.05
C SER A 119 5.95 -5.28 -9.24
N ILE A 120 6.10 -4.82 -10.48
CA ILE A 120 6.49 -3.44 -10.84
C ILE A 120 5.28 -2.47 -10.66
N PHE A 121 4.22 -2.87 -9.95
CA PHE A 121 2.93 -2.18 -10.03
C PHE A 121 2.90 -0.95 -9.12
N ILE A 122 3.49 -1.09 -7.95
CA ILE A 122 3.84 -0.01 -7.07
C ILE A 122 5.33 0.23 -7.24
N LEU A 123 5.69 1.13 -8.16
CA LEU A 123 7.09 1.56 -8.26
C LEU A 123 7.54 2.12 -6.90
N PRO A 124 8.84 1.98 -6.56
CA PRO A 124 9.35 2.28 -5.21
C PRO A 124 9.02 3.66 -4.66
N PHE A 125 8.57 4.60 -5.50
CA PHE A 125 8.25 5.97 -5.11
C PHE A 125 6.81 6.41 -5.44
N ASP A 126 5.99 5.55 -6.07
CA ASP A 126 4.65 5.96 -6.50
C ASP A 126 3.57 5.76 -5.43
N HIS A 127 3.71 4.74 -4.57
CA HIS A 127 2.68 4.44 -3.57
C HIS A 127 2.49 5.58 -2.57
N PHE A 128 3.55 6.34 -2.28
CA PHE A 128 3.48 7.49 -1.39
C PHE A 128 2.37 8.46 -1.78
N TYR A 129 2.11 8.60 -3.08
CA TYR A 129 1.05 9.47 -3.59
C TYR A 129 -0.32 8.76 -3.67
N TYR A 130 -0.34 7.46 -3.91
CA TYR A 130 -1.57 6.73 -4.18
C TYR A 130 -2.49 6.63 -2.97
N GLU A 131 -1.93 6.49 -1.77
CA GLU A 131 -2.71 6.56 -0.54
C GLU A 131 -3.42 7.91 -0.40
N THR A 132 -2.68 9.00 -0.62
CA THR A 132 -3.22 10.38 -0.59
C THR A 132 -4.31 10.58 -1.64
N TYR A 133 -4.11 10.09 -2.87
CA TYR A 133 -5.09 10.21 -3.94
C TYR A 133 -6.37 9.43 -3.63
N LEU A 134 -6.25 8.22 -3.10
CA LEU A 134 -7.40 7.40 -2.70
C LEU A 134 -8.15 8.01 -1.52
N GLY A 135 -7.43 8.55 -0.53
CA GLY A 135 -8.01 9.30 0.60
C GLY A 135 -8.83 10.50 0.11
N ALA A 136 -8.26 11.33 -0.77
CA ALA A 136 -8.99 12.47 -1.34
C ALA A 136 -10.26 12.03 -2.09
N ILE A 137 -10.20 10.93 -2.87
CA ILE A 137 -11.38 10.38 -3.55
C ILE A 137 -12.42 9.91 -2.53
N LEU A 138 -12.02 9.26 -1.44
CA LEU A 138 -12.93 8.82 -0.38
C LEU A 138 -13.62 10.01 0.30
N ASP A 139 -12.88 11.05 0.66
CA ASP A 139 -13.44 12.25 1.26
C ASP A 139 -14.48 12.90 0.36
N TYR A 140 -14.19 12.98 -0.94
CA TYR A 140 -15.14 13.49 -1.93
C TYR A 140 -16.37 12.60 -2.04
N LEU A 141 -16.18 11.28 -2.13
CA LEU A 141 -17.29 10.33 -2.23
C LEU A 141 -18.16 10.34 -0.97
N ASN A 142 -17.61 10.65 0.21
CA ASN A 142 -18.32 10.77 1.48
C ASN A 142 -18.93 12.15 1.71
N GLY A 143 -18.71 13.11 0.81
CA GLY A 143 -19.25 14.48 0.94
C GLY A 143 -18.49 15.35 1.95
N ILE A 144 -17.29 14.94 2.37
CA ILE A 144 -16.43 15.67 3.31
C ILE A 144 -15.76 16.86 2.60
N THR A 145 -15.49 16.72 1.30
CA THR A 145 -14.79 17.75 0.50
C THR A 145 -15.42 17.96 -0.88
N THR A 146 -15.11 19.08 -1.52
CA THR A 146 -15.59 19.39 -2.88
C THR A 146 -14.72 18.72 -3.95
N ILE A 147 -15.22 18.70 -5.19
CA ILE A 147 -14.47 18.14 -6.32
C ILE A 147 -13.20 18.95 -6.63
N GLU A 148 -13.22 20.27 -6.44
CA GLU A 148 -12.06 21.15 -6.61
C GLU A 148 -10.97 20.83 -5.59
N ASN A 149 -11.36 20.70 -4.32
CA ASN A 149 -10.45 20.34 -3.24
C ASN A 149 -9.87 18.94 -3.44
N MET A 150 -10.70 17.96 -3.82
CA MET A 150 -10.24 16.63 -4.20
C MET A 150 -9.20 16.70 -5.31
N LYS A 151 -9.49 17.43 -6.40
CA LYS A 151 -8.57 17.59 -7.55
C LYS A 151 -7.25 18.23 -7.16
N SER A 152 -7.24 19.15 -6.18
CA SER A 152 -6.03 19.85 -5.74
C SER A 152 -4.96 18.93 -5.11
N ASN A 153 -5.37 17.73 -4.68
CA ASN A 153 -4.48 16.70 -4.12
C ASN A 153 -3.74 15.87 -5.17
N PHE A 154 -4.14 15.93 -6.45
CA PHE A 154 -3.51 15.13 -7.51
C PHE A 154 -2.31 15.84 -8.14
N PHE A 155 -1.19 15.81 -7.43
CA PHE A 155 0.07 16.36 -7.91
C PHE A 155 1.25 15.47 -7.57
N GLU A 156 2.24 15.50 -8.44
CA GLU A 156 3.53 14.87 -8.20
C GLU A 156 4.57 15.96 -7.91
N ILE A 157 5.43 15.71 -6.93
CA ILE A 157 6.59 16.56 -6.67
C ILE A 157 7.79 15.93 -7.38
N SER A 158 8.43 16.71 -8.24
CA SER A 158 9.70 16.31 -8.84
C SER A 158 10.83 16.48 -7.83
N LEU A 159 11.54 15.41 -7.52
CA LEU A 159 12.73 15.48 -6.64
C LEU A 159 13.85 16.31 -7.26
N PHE A 160 13.93 16.38 -8.59
CA PHE A 160 15.01 17.08 -9.31
C PHE A 160 14.70 18.55 -9.57
N THR A 161 13.46 18.88 -9.94
CA THR A 161 13.08 20.25 -10.26
C THR A 161 12.40 20.96 -9.11
N LYS A 162 12.09 20.24 -8.01
CA LYS A 162 11.29 20.71 -6.86
C LYS A 162 9.90 21.25 -7.23
N GLY A 163 9.53 21.16 -8.51
CA GLY A 163 8.30 21.68 -9.06
C GLY A 163 7.13 20.75 -8.75
N LYS A 164 6.00 21.37 -8.40
CA LYS A 164 4.69 20.73 -8.37
C LYS A 164 4.17 20.62 -9.79
N LYS A 165 3.89 19.40 -10.26
CA LYS A 165 3.22 19.16 -11.54
C LYS A 165 1.93 18.38 -11.31
N ALA A 166 0.97 18.50 -12.22
CA ALA A 166 -0.23 17.68 -12.19
C ALA A 166 0.15 16.19 -12.24
N ALA A 167 -0.53 15.36 -11.44
CA ALA A 167 -0.26 13.94 -11.37
C ALA A 167 -0.63 13.22 -12.67
N ASN A 168 0.12 12.18 -13.03
CA ASN A 168 -0.25 11.31 -14.14
C ASN A 168 -1.34 10.30 -13.70
N LEU A 169 -2.60 10.72 -13.83
CA LEU A 169 -3.75 9.90 -13.44
C LEU A 169 -3.88 8.60 -14.25
N CYS A 170 -3.30 8.52 -15.45
CA CYS A 170 -3.28 7.28 -16.24
C CYS A 170 -2.46 6.19 -15.52
N ARG A 171 -1.30 6.57 -14.96
CA ARG A 171 -0.45 5.66 -14.18
C ARG A 171 -1.15 5.20 -12.90
N PHE A 172 -1.72 6.14 -12.15
CA PHE A 172 -2.52 5.83 -10.95
C PHE A 172 -3.66 4.86 -11.26
N ARG A 173 -4.47 5.15 -12.29
CA ARG A 173 -5.59 4.28 -12.69
C ARG A 173 -5.12 2.88 -13.10
N LYS A 174 -4.02 2.78 -13.85
CA LYS A 174 -3.43 1.49 -14.24
C LYS A 174 -2.96 0.72 -13.00
N ALA A 175 -2.33 1.38 -12.03
CA ALA A 175 -1.91 0.75 -10.78
C ALA A 175 -3.12 0.19 -10.01
N MET A 176 -4.19 0.97 -9.85
CA MET A 176 -5.40 0.52 -9.17
C MET A 176 -6.01 -0.73 -9.80
N ILE A 177 -6.15 -0.75 -11.14
CA ILE A 177 -6.66 -1.92 -11.86
C ILE A 177 -5.78 -3.15 -11.61
N LYS A 178 -4.45 -2.99 -11.62
CA LYS A 178 -3.53 -4.10 -11.39
C LYS A 178 -3.57 -4.62 -9.97
N ILE A 179 -3.69 -3.75 -8.97
CA ILE A 179 -3.89 -4.16 -7.56
C ILE A 179 -5.15 -5.04 -7.45
N GLU A 180 -6.26 -4.63 -8.08
CA GLU A 180 -7.49 -5.43 -8.07
C GLU A 180 -7.31 -6.79 -8.74
N LEU A 181 -6.67 -6.82 -9.91
CA LEU A 181 -6.39 -8.06 -10.62
C LEU A 181 -5.53 -9.02 -9.77
N LEU A 182 -4.50 -8.49 -9.12
CA LEU A 182 -3.61 -9.28 -8.26
C LEU A 182 -4.33 -9.83 -7.04
N ILE A 183 -5.15 -9.01 -6.37
CA ILE A 183 -5.98 -9.47 -5.25
C ILE A 183 -6.95 -10.57 -5.68
N ASN A 184 -7.60 -10.40 -6.83
CA ASN A 184 -8.52 -11.42 -7.36
C ASN A 184 -7.79 -12.71 -7.74
N GLU A 185 -6.59 -12.62 -8.32
CA GLU A 185 -5.73 -13.78 -8.62
C GLU A 185 -5.37 -14.54 -7.33
N ILE A 186 -4.95 -13.82 -6.28
CA ILE A 186 -4.61 -14.41 -4.98
C ILE A 186 -5.84 -15.08 -4.36
N LEU A 187 -7.00 -14.41 -4.39
CA LEU A 187 -8.26 -14.96 -3.88
C LEU A 187 -8.65 -16.24 -4.63
N GLY A 188 -8.60 -16.23 -5.96
CA GLY A 188 -8.90 -17.42 -6.77
C GLY A 188 -8.03 -18.61 -6.40
N LYS A 189 -6.71 -18.41 -6.33
CA LYS A 189 -5.76 -19.44 -5.90
C LYS A 189 -6.00 -19.94 -4.48
N GLN A 190 -6.47 -19.09 -3.58
CA GLN A 190 -6.79 -19.48 -2.20
C GLN A 190 -8.06 -20.34 -2.12
N ILE A 191 -9.09 -20.01 -2.91
CA ILE A 191 -10.33 -20.77 -3.02
C ILE A 191 -10.07 -22.15 -3.62
N GLU A 192 -9.36 -22.22 -4.76
CA GLU A 192 -9.01 -23.49 -5.43
C GLU A 192 -8.27 -24.45 -4.48
N ARG A 193 -7.34 -23.92 -3.67
CA ARG A 193 -6.63 -24.71 -2.65
C ARG A 193 -7.57 -25.24 -1.57
N GLN A 194 -8.51 -24.43 -1.09
CA GLN A 194 -9.49 -24.88 -0.10
C GLN A 194 -10.40 -25.98 -0.65
N GLU A 195 -10.87 -25.84 -1.88
CA GLU A 195 -11.69 -26.84 -2.56
C GLU A 195 -10.94 -28.16 -2.76
N SER A 196 -9.68 -28.10 -3.19
CA SER A 196 -8.83 -29.30 -3.36
C SER A 196 -8.60 -30.06 -2.04
N LEU A 197 -8.38 -29.34 -0.93
CA LEU A 197 -8.21 -29.93 0.41
C LEU A 197 -9.52 -30.57 0.92
N SER A 198 -10.66 -29.91 0.68
CA SER A 198 -11.97 -30.44 1.06
C SER A 198 -12.29 -31.75 0.31
N SER A 199 -11.95 -31.82 -0.98
CA SER A 199 -12.17 -33.01 -1.81
C SER A 199 -11.26 -34.19 -1.42
N GLN A 200 -10.03 -33.92 -0.97
CA GLN A 200 -9.12 -34.95 -0.47
C GLN A 200 -9.58 -35.51 0.89
N SER A 201 -10.07 -34.65 1.79
CA SER A 201 -10.59 -35.08 3.09
C SER A 201 -11.87 -35.94 2.99
N HIS A 202 -12.74 -35.64 2.02
CA HIS A 202 -13.95 -36.41 1.76
C HIS A 202 -13.64 -37.80 1.19
N ASN A 203 -12.65 -37.91 0.30
CA ASN A 203 -12.20 -39.19 -0.25
C ASN A 203 -11.48 -40.09 0.76
N HIS A 204 -10.84 -39.51 1.79
CA HIS A 204 -10.27 -40.29 2.88
C HIS A 204 -11.34 -40.89 3.79
N HIS A 205 -12.43 -40.16 4.08
CA HIS A 205 -13.53 -40.70 4.90
C HIS A 205 -14.32 -41.84 4.24
N ILE A 206 -14.43 -41.85 2.92
CA ILE A 206 -15.12 -42.93 2.17
C ILE A 206 -14.27 -44.22 2.12
N ARG A 207 -12.94 -44.13 2.25
CA ARG A 207 -12.04 -45.30 2.20
C ARG A 207 -11.88 -46.04 3.53
N TYR A 208 -12.45 -45.53 4.62
CA TYR A 208 -12.38 -46.14 5.96
C TYR A 208 -13.74 -46.59 6.52
N ASN A 209 -14.77 -46.64 5.68
CA ASN A 209 -16.05 -47.30 5.93
C ASN A 209 -16.22 -48.47 4.96
#